data_AF-A0AB38C7E5-F1
#
_entry.id   AF-A0AB38C7E5-F1
#
_cell.length_a   1.000
_cell.length_b   1.000
_cell.length_c   1.000
_cell.angle_alpha   90.00
_cell.angle_beta   90.00
_cell.angle_gamma   90.00
#
_symmetry.space_group_name_H-M   'P 1'
#
loop_
_entity.id
_entity.type
_entity.pdbx_description
1 polymer ?
#
loop_
_entity_poly.entity_id
_entity_poly.type
_entity_poly.pdbx_seq_one_letter_code
_entity_poly.pdbx_strand_id
1 'polypeptide(L)'
;MSKFFSVLAFLFAIQCNPAYAGEQVGKIVSITVRSVDGLISFIMENTATGKPACAKYSYWLIADENSVTGKQQLAMLLTARASGQVISVVGSNTCVRWSDGENVVGITL
;
A
#
# COMPACT_ATOMS: atom_id res chain seq x y z
N MET A 1 19.46 29.73 -33.62
CA MET A 1 19.12 28.30 -33.44
C MET A 1 19.62 27.70 -32.10
N SER A 2 20.69 28.20 -31.49
CA SER A 2 21.18 27.71 -30.17
C SER A 2 20.23 27.93 -28.98
N LYS A 3 19.41 29.01 -28.99
CA LYS A 3 18.48 29.31 -27.88
C LYS A 3 17.31 28.33 -27.77
N PHE A 4 16.90 27.70 -28.88
CA PHE A 4 15.80 26.72 -28.89
C PHE A 4 16.23 25.37 -28.30
N PHE A 5 17.48 24.97 -28.53
CA PHE A 5 18.06 23.78 -27.91
C PHE A 5 18.18 23.91 -26.38
N SER A 6 18.46 25.12 -25.88
CA SER A 6 18.59 25.35 -24.44
C SER A 6 17.26 25.34 -23.68
N VAL A 7 16.14 25.66 -24.34
CA VAL A 7 14.80 25.59 -23.74
C VAL A 7 14.29 24.14 -23.69
N LEU A 8 14.65 23.32 -24.69
CA LEU A 8 14.26 21.91 -24.74
C LEU A 8 14.99 21.06 -23.68
N ALA A 9 16.22 21.42 -23.31
CA ALA A 9 16.97 20.77 -22.23
C ALA A 9 16.40 21.08 -20.83
N PHE A 10 15.74 22.23 -20.65
CA PHE A 10 15.15 22.64 -19.37
C PHE A 10 13.77 22.00 -19.11
N LEU A 11 13.07 21.58 -20.16
CA LEU A 11 11.78 20.88 -20.06
C LEU A 11 11.91 19.38 -19.70
N PHE A 12 13.12 18.82 -19.67
CA PHE A 12 13.35 17.39 -19.32
C PHE A 12 13.69 17.16 -17.84
N ALA A 13 13.71 18.21 -17.01
CA ALA A 13 13.71 18.09 -15.55
C ALA A 13 12.33 17.69 -15.00
N ILE A 14 11.64 16.81 -15.72
CA ILE A 14 10.30 16.31 -15.39
C ILE A 14 10.45 15.38 -14.19
N GLN A 15 10.15 15.98 -13.03
CA GLN A 15 9.37 15.38 -11.95
C GLN A 15 9.71 13.91 -11.68
N CYS A 16 10.82 13.69 -10.99
CA CYS A 16 10.93 12.54 -10.12
C CYS A 16 9.87 12.74 -9.02
N ASN A 17 8.65 12.26 -9.23
CA ASN A 17 7.72 12.07 -8.13
C ASN A 17 8.33 10.94 -7.31
N PRO A 18 8.89 11.19 -6.11
CA PRO A 18 9.15 10.11 -5.18
C PRO A 18 7.83 9.36 -5.04
N ALA A 19 7.82 8.15 -5.58
CA ALA A 19 6.67 7.29 -5.52
C ALA A 19 6.69 6.73 -4.08
N TYR A 20 6.20 7.56 -3.15
CA TYR A 20 6.21 7.25 -1.74
C TYR A 20 5.36 5.99 -1.54
N ALA A 21 5.89 5.04 -0.78
CA ALA A 21 5.06 3.99 -0.23
C ALA A 21 4.03 4.62 0.69
N GLY A 22 2.82 4.10 0.66
CA GLY A 22 1.84 4.48 1.66
C GLY A 22 2.31 4.06 3.04
N GLU A 23 1.95 4.84 4.06
CA GLU A 23 2.17 4.51 5.46
C GLU A 23 0.89 4.77 6.26
N GLN A 24 0.65 3.93 7.26
CA GLN A 24 -0.49 4.11 8.17
C GLN A 24 -0.21 3.50 9.55
N VAL A 25 -0.62 4.21 10.60
CA VAL A 25 -0.59 3.73 11.99
C VAL A 25 -2.00 3.76 12.55
N GLY A 26 -2.45 2.66 13.16
CA GLY A 26 -3.81 2.57 13.71
C GLY A 26 -4.22 1.15 14.06
N LYS A 27 -5.47 0.98 14.52
CA LYS A 27 -6.07 -0.33 14.77
C LYS A 27 -6.72 -0.89 13.51
N ILE A 28 -6.87 -2.22 13.44
CA ILE A 28 -7.59 -2.89 12.36
C ILE A 28 -9.12 -2.71 12.53
N VAL A 29 -9.78 -2.13 11.52
CA VAL A 29 -11.25 -1.90 11.45
C VAL A 29 -11.98 -3.05 10.78
N SER A 30 -11.40 -3.68 9.75
CA SER A 30 -11.94 -4.89 9.14
C SER A 30 -10.85 -5.67 8.39
N ILE A 31 -11.08 -6.98 8.23
CA ILE A 31 -10.28 -7.87 7.37
C ILE A 31 -11.29 -8.61 6.48
N THR A 32 -11.02 -8.67 5.18
CA THR A 32 -11.86 -9.36 4.20
C THR A 32 -11.04 -10.36 3.42
N VAL A 33 -11.49 -11.61 3.40
CA VAL A 33 -10.96 -12.68 2.54
C VAL A 33 -12.01 -12.99 1.49
N ARG A 34 -11.69 -12.74 0.22
CA ARG A 34 -12.64 -12.90 -0.88
C ARG A 34 -12.57 -14.33 -1.43
N SER A 35 -13.70 -15.04 -1.44
CA SER A 35 -13.74 -16.46 -1.82
C SER A 35 -13.46 -16.74 -3.29
N VAL A 36 -13.75 -15.79 -4.19
CA VAL A 36 -13.63 -16.01 -5.65
C VAL A 36 -12.19 -16.05 -6.15
N ASP A 37 -11.26 -15.40 -5.45
CA ASP A 37 -9.87 -15.24 -5.89
C ASP A 37 -8.85 -15.19 -4.75
N GLY A 38 -9.28 -15.43 -3.51
CA GLY A 38 -8.43 -15.43 -2.34
C GLY A 38 -7.90 -14.06 -1.92
N LEU A 39 -8.40 -12.96 -2.50
CA LEU A 39 -7.88 -11.63 -2.18
C LEU A 39 -8.06 -11.31 -0.70
N ILE A 40 -6.96 -10.95 -0.02
CA ILE A 40 -7.01 -10.48 1.35
C ILE A 40 -6.81 -8.97 1.37
N SER A 41 -7.82 -8.27 1.88
CA SER A 41 -7.75 -6.83 2.14
C SER A 41 -8.08 -6.50 3.59
N PHE A 42 -7.61 -5.37 4.07
CA PHE A 42 -7.96 -4.88 5.40
C PHE A 42 -8.02 -3.35 5.44
N ILE A 43 -8.84 -2.83 6.36
CA ILE A 43 -9.01 -1.40 6.62
C ILE A 43 -8.53 -1.10 8.03
N MET A 44 -7.88 0.04 8.20
CA MET A 44 -7.38 0.54 9.48
C MET A 44 -8.04 1.87 9.86
N GLU A 45 -7.97 2.19 11.15
CA GLU A 45 -8.25 3.54 11.66
C GLU A 45 -7.20 4.54 11.16
N ASN A 46 -7.53 5.83 11.24
CA ASN A 46 -6.73 6.94 10.71
C ASN A 46 -6.61 6.91 9.18
N THR A 47 -6.06 7.98 8.60
CA THR A 47 -5.88 8.10 7.15
C THR A 47 -4.45 7.72 6.78
N ALA A 48 -4.29 6.84 5.80
CA ALA A 48 -2.98 6.56 5.22
C ALA A 48 -2.40 7.79 4.52
N THR A 49 -1.10 8.00 4.64
CA THR A 49 -0.37 9.05 3.94
C THR A 49 0.53 8.44 2.87
N GLY A 50 0.81 9.17 1.79
CA GLY A 50 1.79 8.74 0.79
C GLY A 50 1.34 7.60 -0.14
N LYS A 51 0.06 7.19 -0.12
CA LYS A 51 -0.44 6.16 -1.04
C LYS A 51 -0.19 6.53 -2.51
N PRO A 52 0.16 5.57 -3.38
CA PRO A 52 0.33 5.81 -4.81
C PRO A 52 -0.99 6.17 -5.46
N ALA A 53 -0.92 6.88 -6.60
CA ALA A 53 -2.11 7.29 -7.36
C ALA A 53 -3.01 6.11 -7.81
N CYS A 54 -2.45 4.90 -7.91
CA CYS A 54 -3.24 3.71 -8.21
C CYS A 54 -4.14 3.31 -7.03
N ALA A 55 -3.75 3.55 -5.79
CA ALA A 55 -4.48 3.13 -4.60
C ALA A 55 -5.60 4.13 -4.26
N LYS A 56 -6.76 3.93 -4.88
CA LYS A 56 -7.92 4.85 -4.78
C LYS A 56 -8.70 4.69 -3.49
N TYR A 57 -8.50 3.58 -2.77
CA TYR A 57 -9.27 3.22 -1.59
C TYR A 57 -8.41 3.12 -0.32
N SER A 58 -9.07 3.19 0.83
CA SER A 58 -8.43 3.13 2.15
C SER A 58 -7.85 1.76 2.49
N TYR A 59 -8.33 0.68 1.87
CA TYR A 59 -7.87 -0.67 2.17
C TYR A 59 -6.43 -0.92 1.71
N TRP A 60 -5.79 -1.87 2.38
CA TRP A 60 -4.49 -2.44 2.08
C TRP A 60 -4.65 -3.86 1.58
N LEU A 61 -3.68 -4.36 0.81
CA LEU A 61 -3.69 -5.71 0.25
C LEU A 61 -2.49 -6.52 0.72
N ILE A 62 -2.72 -7.78 1.09
CA ILE A 62 -1.63 -8.75 1.16
C ILE A 62 -1.26 -9.11 -0.28
N ALA A 63 0.00 -8.90 -0.67
CA ALA A 63 0.43 -9.00 -2.07
C ALA A 63 0.32 -10.43 -2.64
N ASP A 64 0.74 -11.42 -1.86
CA ASP A 64 0.67 -12.84 -2.18
C ASP A 64 0.16 -13.61 -0.96
N GLU A 65 -1.13 -13.89 -0.97
CA GLU A 65 -1.84 -14.56 0.13
C GLU A 65 -1.46 -16.04 0.30
N ASN A 66 -0.85 -16.64 -0.73
CA ASN A 66 -0.47 -18.05 -0.71
C ASN A 66 0.94 -18.28 -0.15
N SER A 67 1.79 -17.25 -0.17
CA SER A 67 3.13 -17.28 0.39
C SER A 67 3.13 -17.51 1.92
N VAL A 68 4.26 -17.99 2.44
CA VAL A 68 4.47 -18.11 3.90
C VAL A 68 4.34 -16.73 4.56
N THR A 69 4.93 -15.69 3.96
CA THR A 69 4.87 -14.32 4.46
C THR A 69 3.45 -13.76 4.46
N GLY A 70 2.66 -13.99 3.41
CA GLY A 70 1.26 -13.55 3.36
C GLY A 70 0.41 -14.19 4.44
N LYS A 71 0.62 -15.49 4.72
CA LYS A 71 -0.05 -16.18 5.83
C LYS A 71 0.38 -15.64 7.20
N GLN A 72 1.66 -15.32 7.37
CA GLN A 72 2.17 -14.68 8.59
C GLN A 72 1.58 -13.28 8.78
N GLN A 73 1.50 -12.48 7.71
CA GLN A 73 0.85 -11.17 7.73
C GLN A 73 -0.63 -11.28 8.10
N LEU A 74 -1.38 -12.22 7.52
CA LEU A 74 -2.77 -12.47 7.91
C LEU A 74 -2.89 -12.84 9.39
N ALA A 75 -2.01 -13.71 9.91
CA ALA A 75 -2.00 -14.08 11.32
C ALA A 75 -1.71 -12.88 12.24
N MET A 76 -0.76 -12.01 11.86
CA MET A 76 -0.49 -10.75 12.59
C MET A 76 -1.72 -9.84 12.61
N LEU A 77 -2.40 -9.66 11.47
CA LEU A 77 -3.61 -8.85 11.36
C LEU A 77 -4.75 -9.39 12.23
N LEU A 78 -4.99 -10.70 12.20
CA LEU A 78 -6.01 -11.36 13.04
C LEU A 78 -5.70 -11.17 14.53
N THR A 79 -4.42 -11.31 14.91
CA THR A 79 -3.97 -11.13 16.29
C THR A 79 -4.16 -9.69 16.74
N ALA A 80 -3.70 -8.71 15.95
CA ALA A 80 -3.84 -7.29 16.24
C ALA A 80 -5.31 -6.85 16.36
N ARG A 81 -6.18 -7.39 15.50
CA ARG A 81 -7.63 -7.13 15.56
C ARG A 81 -8.25 -7.70 16.84
N ALA A 82 -7.89 -8.94 17.20
CA ALA A 82 -8.42 -9.60 18.40
C ALA A 82 -7.94 -8.93 19.70
N SER A 83 -6.70 -8.44 19.74
CA SER A 83 -6.12 -7.76 20.90
C SER A 83 -6.43 -6.25 20.97
N GLY A 84 -6.95 -5.65 19.89
CA GLY A 84 -7.14 -4.21 19.78
C GLY A 84 -5.82 -3.43 19.71
N GLN A 85 -4.74 -4.08 19.28
CA GLN A 85 -3.40 -3.52 19.18
C GLN A 85 -3.30 -2.52 18.02
N VAL A 86 -2.55 -1.44 18.26
CA VAL A 86 -2.18 -0.47 17.23
C VAL A 86 -0.99 -1.04 16.46
N ILE A 87 -1.05 -1.00 15.14
CA ILE A 87 0.02 -1.48 14.26
C ILE A 87 0.50 -0.36 13.34
N SER A 88 1.67 -0.54 12.76
CA SER A 88 2.18 0.24 11.63
C SER A 88 2.19 -0.59 10.36
N VAL A 89 1.78 0.01 9.25
CA VAL A 89 1.77 -0.60 7.91
C VAL A 89 2.56 0.29 6.95
N VAL A 90 3.39 -0.35 6.14
CA VAL A 90 4.12 0.28 5.03
C VAL A 90 3.74 -0.44 3.75
N GLY A 91 3.44 0.34 2.72
CA GLY A 91 3.08 -0.10 1.38
C GLY A 91 4.28 -0.34 0.47
N SER A 92 4.02 -0.87 -0.72
CA SER A 92 5.02 -1.11 -1.75
C SER A 92 5.06 -0.02 -2.83
N ASN A 93 4.20 1.01 -2.74
CA ASN A 93 3.96 1.97 -3.82
C ASN A 93 3.49 1.29 -5.14
N THR A 94 2.91 0.08 -5.05
CA THR A 94 2.39 -0.65 -6.20
C THR A 94 1.02 -1.26 -5.93
N CYS A 95 0.20 -1.35 -6.98
CA CYS A 95 -1.14 -1.93 -6.94
C CYS A 95 -1.22 -3.14 -7.88
N VAL A 96 -0.35 -4.13 -7.68
CA VAL A 96 -0.26 -5.29 -8.59
C VAL A 96 -1.22 -6.42 -8.24
N ARG A 97 -1.59 -6.58 -6.96
CA ARG A 97 -2.52 -7.65 -6.56
C ARG A 97 -3.96 -7.31 -6.96
N TRP A 98 -4.30 -6.03 -6.91
CA TRP A 98 -5.59 -5.48 -7.32
C TRP A 98 -5.40 -4.01 -7.70
N SER A 99 -6.00 -3.58 -8.81
CA SER A 99 -5.59 -2.35 -9.53
C SER A 99 -5.75 -1.04 -8.77
N ASP A 100 -6.58 -1.03 -7.72
CA ASP A 100 -7.04 0.13 -6.97
C ASP A 100 -6.69 0.10 -5.47
N GLY A 101 -5.88 -0.88 -5.05
CA GLY A 101 -5.37 -0.97 -3.68
C GLY A 101 -3.86 -1.18 -3.64
N GLU A 102 -3.21 -0.54 -2.68
CA GLU A 102 -1.77 -0.68 -2.47
C GLU A 102 -1.45 -2.01 -1.77
N ASN A 103 -0.42 -2.69 -2.25
CA ASN A 103 0.10 -3.86 -1.58
C ASN A 103 0.93 -3.49 -0.35
N VAL A 104 0.83 -4.31 0.68
CA VAL A 104 1.64 -4.18 1.89
C VAL A 104 3.01 -4.81 1.67
N VAL A 105 4.06 -4.10 2.10
CA VAL A 105 5.41 -4.66 2.20
C VAL A 105 5.75 -5.04 3.64
N GLY A 106 5.23 -4.31 4.64
CA GLY A 106 5.57 -4.52 6.04
C GLY A 106 4.42 -4.23 7.00
N ILE A 107 4.35 -5.04 8.06
CA ILE A 107 3.45 -4.86 9.20
C ILE A 107 4.31 -4.94 10.47
N THR A 108 4.12 -4.01 11.40
CA THR A 108 4.79 -4.00 12.70
C THR A 108 3.75 -3.83 13.81
N LEU A 109 3.84 -4.69 14.82
CA LEU A 109 2.98 -4.72 16.00
C LEU A 109 3.47 -3.76 17.09
#